data_AF-A0A7V2TSF2-F1
#
_entry.id   AF-A0A7V2TSF2-F1
#
_cell.length_a   1.000
_cell.length_b   1.000
_cell.length_c   1.000
_cell.angle_alpha   90.00
_cell.angle_beta   90.00
_cell.angle_gamma   90.00
#
_symmetry.space_group_name_H-M   'P 1'
#
loop_
_entity.id
_entity.type
_entity.pdbx_description
1 polymer ?
#
loop_
_entity_poly.entity_id
_entity_poly.type
_entity_poly.pdbx_seq_one_letter_code
_entity_poly.pdbx_strand_id
1 'polypeptide(L)'
;MVFFCPNCWSEVREDDEICPVCRRVIAPLDRASYFDKLTRALRNPSADTRMRAAYLLGEIGDPRGIGPLAEILDRAGDKENLFFLREIAVALGKIDGKEAIPPLLRLMNNPSFLIREAALKSLSRLKDEKTAEAIQKALKDPSTSIQELAGELLGKNSES
;
A
#
# COMPACT_ATOMS: atom_id res chain seq x y z
N MET A 1 -1.13 14.72 29.60
CA MET A 1 -1.30 14.43 28.15
C MET A 1 -0.34 13.31 27.80
N VAL A 2 -0.73 12.36 26.95
CA VAL A 2 0.17 11.27 26.52
C VAL A 2 0.78 11.66 25.18
N PHE A 3 2.11 11.54 25.05
CA PHE A 3 2.84 11.82 23.82
C PHE A 3 3.34 10.51 23.22
N PHE A 4 3.36 10.43 21.89
CA PHE A 4 3.81 9.25 21.18
C PHE A 4 4.92 9.60 20.21
N CYS A 5 5.93 8.74 20.14
CA CYS A 5 6.98 8.86 19.13
C CYS A 5 6.36 8.73 17.73
N PRO A 6 6.55 9.70 16.82
CA PRO A 6 5.95 9.66 15.49
C PRO A 6 6.59 8.60 14.57
N ASN A 7 7.67 7.96 15.00
CA ASN A 7 8.40 6.97 14.22
C ASN A 7 8.05 5.52 14.59
N CYS A 8 7.80 5.23 15.87
CA CYS A 8 7.53 3.88 16.37
C CYS A 8 6.30 3.77 17.27
N TRP A 9 5.59 4.88 17.52
CA TRP A 9 4.36 4.93 18.32
C TRP A 9 4.49 4.44 19.75
N SER A 10 5.71 4.36 20.30
CA SER A 10 5.91 4.17 21.73
C SER A 10 5.52 5.43 22.48
N GLU A 11 5.02 5.28 23.70
CA GLU A 11 4.88 6.41 24.62
C GLU A 11 6.24 7.06 24.85
N VAL A 12 6.23 8.39 24.89
CA VAL A 12 7.40 9.24 25.14
C VAL A 12 7.02 10.38 26.07
N ARG A 13 8.01 11.04 26.63
CA ARG A 13 7.81 12.29 27.38
C ARG A 13 7.67 13.46 26.40
N GLU A 14 7.09 14.55 26.89
CA GLU A 14 6.91 15.78 26.11
C GLU A 14 8.24 16.39 25.65
N ASP A 15 9.27 16.25 26.49
CA ASP A 15 10.61 16.81 26.32
C ASP A 15 11.62 15.84 25.66
N ASP A 16 11.19 14.63 25.29
CA ASP A 16 12.07 13.69 24.59
C ASP A 16 12.40 14.21 23.17
N GLU A 17 13.65 14.61 22.94
CA GLU A 17 14.13 14.95 21.59
C GLU A 17 14.48 13.70 20.75
N ILE A 18 14.79 12.59 21.41
CA ILE A 18 15.15 11.31 20.81
C ILE A 18 14.33 10.22 21.49
N CYS A 19 13.67 9.38 20.71
CA CYS A 19 12.85 8.31 21.26
C CYS A 19 13.70 7.25 21.98
N PRO A 20 13.40 6.92 23.24
CA PRO A 20 14.17 5.93 24.00
C PRO A 20 14.03 4.50 23.45
N VAL A 21 12.97 4.23 22.68
CA VAL A 21 12.69 2.91 22.10
C VAL A 21 13.37 2.75 20.73
N CYS A 22 13.07 3.63 19.77
CA CYS A 22 13.57 3.48 18.40
C CYS A 22 14.83 4.30 18.08
N ARG A 23 15.32 5.12 19.03
CA ARG A 23 16.53 5.96 18.92
C ARG A 23 16.52 6.94 17.76
N ARG A 24 15.33 7.30 17.25
CA ARG A 24 15.15 8.32 16.21
C ARG A 24 14.80 9.65 16.83
N VAL A 25 15.27 10.73 16.20
CA VAL A 25 14.88 12.10 16.54
C VAL A 25 13.36 12.23 16.46
N ILE A 26 12.77 12.77 17.52
CA ILE A 26 11.36 13.12 17.63
C ILE A 26 11.23 14.53 17.05
N ALA A 27 11.25 14.62 15.73
CA ALA A 27 10.99 15.89 15.06
C ALA A 27 9.54 16.33 15.36
N PRO A 28 9.30 17.63 15.61
CA PRO A 28 7.96 18.16 15.77
C PRO A 28 7.11 17.83 14.54
N LEU A 29 6.00 17.09 14.74
CA LEU A 29 5.12 16.71 13.64
C LEU A 29 4.43 17.92 13.01
N ASP A 30 4.16 18.98 13.77
CA ASP A 30 3.57 20.24 13.29
C ASP A 30 4.26 20.75 12.02
N ARG A 31 5.60 20.75 11.99
CA ARG A 31 6.43 21.22 10.87
C ARG A 31 6.57 20.22 9.72
N ALA A 32 6.20 18.96 9.92
CA ALA A 32 6.26 17.96 8.87
C ALA A 32 5.20 18.22 7.79
N SER A 33 5.54 17.94 6.53
CA SER A 33 4.57 18.05 5.44
C SER A 33 3.38 17.08 5.68
N TYR A 34 2.23 17.38 5.07
CA TYR A 34 1.08 16.47 5.15
C TYR A 34 1.43 15.07 4.63
N PHE A 35 2.20 15.00 3.55
CA PHE A 35 2.72 13.77 2.98
C PHE A 35 3.58 12.97 4.00
N ASP A 36 4.50 13.63 4.70
CA ASP A 36 5.34 12.97 5.72
C ASP A 36 4.52 12.48 6.92
N LYS A 37 3.49 13.25 7.32
CA LYS A 37 2.55 12.85 8.36
C LYS A 37 1.81 11.56 7.97
N LEU A 38 1.31 11.47 6.74
CA LEU A 38 0.64 10.27 6.23
C LEU A 38 1.60 9.08 6.12
N THR A 39 2.80 9.30 5.60
CA THR A 39 3.85 8.27 5.50
C THR A 39 4.19 7.67 6.86
N ARG A 40 4.23 8.48 7.93
CA ARG A 40 4.41 7.99 9.30
C ARG A 40 3.17 7.26 9.83
N ALA A 41 1.99 7.77 9.52
CA ALA A 41 0.71 7.19 9.92
C ALA A 41 0.45 5.78 9.35
N LEU A 42 1.11 5.39 8.27
CA LEU A 42 1.10 3.99 7.77
C LEU A 42 1.58 2.96 8.79
N ARG A 43 2.28 3.36 9.86
CA ARG A 43 2.75 2.46 10.93
C ARG A 43 1.99 2.63 12.25
N ASN A 44 0.91 3.41 12.25
CA ASN A 44 0.15 3.68 13.46
C ASN A 44 -0.47 2.39 14.03
N PRO A 45 -0.52 2.20 15.37
CA PRO A 45 -1.14 1.02 15.96
C PRO A 45 -2.62 0.86 15.62
N SER A 46 -3.36 1.96 15.44
CA SER A 46 -4.75 1.96 14.98
C SER A 46 -4.84 1.57 13.50
N ALA A 47 -5.54 0.46 13.22
CA ALA A 47 -5.81 -0.01 11.87
C ALA A 47 -6.53 1.06 11.03
N ASP A 48 -7.53 1.74 11.60
CA ASP A 48 -8.27 2.81 10.92
C ASP A 48 -7.36 3.96 10.48
N THR A 49 -6.38 4.31 11.32
CA THR A 49 -5.42 5.37 11.00
C THR A 49 -4.49 4.95 9.87
N ARG A 50 -3.99 3.70 9.89
CA ARG A 50 -3.17 3.17 8.79
C ARG A 50 -3.92 3.11 7.47
N MET A 51 -5.17 2.63 7.50
CA MET A 51 -6.03 2.55 6.31
C MET A 51 -6.29 3.93 5.72
N ARG A 52 -6.66 4.91 6.56
CA ARG A 52 -6.85 6.30 6.10
C ARG A 52 -5.57 6.89 5.51
N ALA A 53 -4.41 6.59 6.10
CA ALA A 53 -3.13 7.05 5.57
C ALA A 53 -2.83 6.48 4.17
N ALA A 54 -3.02 5.17 3.97
CA ALA A 54 -2.84 4.55 2.66
C ALA A 54 -3.82 5.12 1.61
N TYR A 55 -5.10 5.23 1.96
CA TYR A 55 -6.11 5.84 1.10
C TYR A 55 -5.70 7.25 0.64
N LEU A 56 -5.32 8.11 1.58
CA LEU A 56 -4.94 9.49 1.30
C LEU A 56 -3.65 9.61 0.50
N LEU A 57 -2.66 8.74 0.72
CA LEU A 57 -1.46 8.69 -0.13
C LEU A 57 -1.82 8.30 -1.57
N GLY A 58 -2.77 7.39 -1.74
CA GLY A 58 -3.35 7.05 -3.05
C GLY A 58 -4.02 8.24 -3.73
N GLU A 59 -4.85 8.99 -3.00
CA GLU A 59 -5.53 10.20 -3.53
C GLU A 59 -4.56 11.32 -3.88
N ILE A 60 -3.48 11.49 -3.11
CA ILE A 60 -2.44 12.48 -3.40
C ILE A 60 -1.72 12.14 -4.71
N GLY A 61 -1.53 10.86 -5.01
CA GLY A 61 -0.92 10.40 -6.25
C GLY A 61 0.58 10.70 -6.39
N ASP A 62 1.27 11.05 -5.30
CA ASP A 62 2.70 11.36 -5.33
C ASP A 62 3.54 10.07 -5.38
N PRO A 63 4.40 9.86 -6.41
CA PRO A 63 5.23 8.66 -6.54
C PRO A 63 6.11 8.33 -5.33
N ARG A 64 6.46 9.34 -4.52
CA ARG A 64 7.19 9.13 -3.25
C ARG A 64 6.42 8.22 -2.29
N GLY A 65 5.11 8.07 -2.45
CA GLY A 65 4.26 7.21 -1.61
C GLY A 65 4.42 5.71 -1.88
N ILE A 66 4.96 5.33 -3.04
CA ILE A 66 5.14 3.92 -3.43
C ILE A 66 6.08 3.20 -2.47
N GLY A 67 7.24 3.80 -2.17
CA GLY A 67 8.25 3.20 -1.29
C GLY A 67 7.72 2.87 0.11
N PRO A 68 7.12 3.84 0.83
CA PRO A 68 6.50 3.59 2.13
C PRO A 68 5.40 2.53 2.11
N LEU A 69 4.54 2.51 1.09
CA LEU A 69 3.48 1.50 0.94
C LEU A 69 4.08 0.10 0.71
N ALA A 70 5.10 -0.02 -0.14
CA ALA A 70 5.82 -1.27 -0.39
C ALA A 70 6.53 -1.80 0.86
N GLU A 71 7.13 -0.91 1.68
CA GLU A 71 7.81 -1.29 2.93
C GLU A 71 6.87 -1.98 3.92
N ILE A 72 5.58 -1.60 3.96
CA ILE A 72 4.58 -2.29 4.80
C ILE A 72 4.44 -3.75 4.38
N LEU A 73 4.39 -4.00 3.07
CA LEU A 73 4.31 -5.36 2.54
C LEU A 73 5.55 -6.16 2.97
N ASP A 74 6.75 -5.58 2.87
CA ASP A 74 8.02 -6.26 3.23
C ASP A 74 8.07 -6.67 4.70
N ARG A 75 7.57 -5.82 5.59
CA ARG A 75 7.61 -6.07 7.03
C ARG A 75 6.57 -7.07 7.51
N ALA A 76 5.34 -6.95 7.04
CA ALA A 76 4.21 -7.71 7.59
C ALA A 76 3.86 -8.94 6.73
N GLY A 77 4.17 -8.92 5.43
CA GLY A 77 3.79 -9.96 4.49
C GLY A 77 2.29 -10.27 4.55
N ASP A 78 1.93 -11.55 4.55
CA ASP A 78 0.53 -12.01 4.58
C ASP A 78 -0.10 -11.97 5.99
N LYS A 79 0.64 -11.59 7.03
CA LYS A 79 0.13 -11.51 8.42
C LYS A 79 -0.58 -10.19 8.72
N GLU A 80 -0.52 -9.23 7.81
CA GLU A 80 -1.20 -7.95 7.97
C GLU A 80 -2.72 -8.09 7.78
N ASN A 81 -3.46 -7.11 8.29
CA ASN A 81 -4.90 -7.03 8.09
C ASN A 81 -5.25 -6.98 6.59
N LEU A 82 -6.15 -7.88 6.15
CA LEU A 82 -6.56 -7.99 4.74
C LEU A 82 -7.17 -6.70 4.18
N PHE A 83 -7.95 -5.96 4.97
CA PHE A 83 -8.51 -4.68 4.51
C PHE A 83 -7.43 -3.64 4.29
N PHE A 84 -6.38 -3.65 5.12
CA PHE A 84 -5.25 -2.74 4.94
C PHE A 84 -4.39 -3.12 3.73
N LEU A 85 -4.10 -4.41 3.51
CA LEU A 85 -3.40 -4.88 2.31
C LEU A 85 -4.17 -4.54 1.03
N ARG A 86 -5.51 -4.67 1.05
CA ARG A 86 -6.37 -4.26 -0.06
C ARG A 86 -6.26 -2.77 -0.32
N GLU A 87 -6.27 -1.95 0.73
CA GLU A 87 -6.13 -0.49 0.59
C GLU A 87 -4.75 -0.09 0.05
N ILE A 88 -3.68 -0.77 0.46
CA ILE A 88 -2.33 -0.58 -0.09
C ILE A 88 -2.33 -0.88 -1.60
N ALA A 89 -2.94 -1.99 -2.03
CA ALA A 89 -3.05 -2.33 -3.46
C ALA A 89 -3.73 -1.20 -4.25
N VAL A 90 -4.88 -0.72 -3.74
CA VAL A 90 -5.65 0.35 -4.38
C VAL A 90 -4.85 1.65 -4.43
N ALA A 91 -4.17 2.03 -3.34
CA ALA A 91 -3.34 3.23 -3.28
C ALA A 91 -2.20 3.18 -4.29
N LEU A 92 -1.49 2.03 -4.38
CA LEU A 92 -0.43 1.82 -5.37
C LEU A 92 -0.94 1.96 -6.81
N GLY A 93 -2.14 1.46 -7.11
CA GLY A 93 -2.76 1.63 -8.42
C GLY A 93 -3.25 3.05 -8.73
N LYS A 94 -3.38 3.93 -7.73
CA LYS A 94 -3.75 5.34 -7.91
C LYS A 94 -2.55 6.26 -8.07
N ILE A 95 -1.40 5.91 -7.48
CA ILE A 95 -0.18 6.74 -7.54
C ILE A 95 0.48 6.76 -8.94
N ASP A 96 0.02 5.91 -9.86
CA ASP A 96 0.41 5.88 -11.28
C ASP A 96 1.93 6.00 -11.51
N GLY A 97 2.67 4.98 -11.09
CA GLY A 97 4.11 4.86 -11.28
C GLY A 97 4.54 3.42 -11.53
N LYS A 98 5.49 3.20 -12.45
CA LYS A 98 5.97 1.85 -12.80
C LYS A 98 6.62 1.14 -11.61
N GLU A 99 7.11 1.90 -10.64
CA GLU A 99 7.65 1.45 -9.38
C GLU A 99 6.60 0.76 -8.49
N ALA A 100 5.30 0.97 -8.76
CA ALA A 100 4.20 0.27 -8.09
C ALA A 100 3.98 -1.16 -8.63
N ILE A 101 4.55 -1.51 -9.80
CA ILE A 101 4.35 -2.83 -10.41
C ILE A 101 4.94 -3.95 -9.53
N PRO A 102 6.21 -3.89 -9.07
CA PRO A 102 6.75 -4.95 -8.20
C PRO A 102 5.95 -5.22 -6.91
N PRO A 103 5.54 -4.23 -6.10
CA PRO A 103 4.74 -4.50 -4.91
C PRO A 103 3.35 -5.04 -5.26
N LEU A 104 2.73 -4.60 -6.36
CA LEU A 104 1.45 -5.15 -6.82
C LEU A 104 1.57 -6.61 -7.30
N LEU A 105 2.63 -6.95 -8.05
CA LEU A 105 2.91 -8.32 -8.46
C LEU A 105 3.15 -9.25 -7.26
N ARG A 106 3.70 -8.73 -6.17
CA ARG A 106 3.80 -9.49 -4.93
C ARG A 106 2.42 -9.79 -4.33
N LEU A 107 1.52 -8.82 -4.31
CA LEU A 107 0.15 -9.00 -3.82
C LEU A 107 -0.67 -9.99 -4.67
N MET A 108 -0.30 -10.20 -5.95
CA MET A 108 -0.86 -11.26 -6.78
C MET A 108 -0.55 -12.68 -6.29
N ASN A 109 0.39 -12.86 -5.35
CA ASN A 109 0.70 -14.16 -4.74
C ASN A 109 0.06 -14.33 -3.35
N ASN A 110 -0.74 -13.36 -2.89
CA ASN A 110 -1.35 -13.44 -1.57
C ASN A 110 -2.38 -14.59 -1.49
N PRO A 111 -2.48 -15.31 -0.35
CA PRO A 111 -3.45 -16.40 -0.19
C PRO A 111 -4.91 -15.97 -0.36
N SER A 112 -5.24 -14.73 0.01
CA SER A 112 -6.60 -14.20 -0.10
C SER A 112 -6.89 -13.71 -1.52
N PHE A 113 -7.93 -14.28 -2.13
CA PHE A 113 -8.37 -13.87 -3.48
C PHE A 113 -8.79 -12.39 -3.53
N LEU A 114 -9.29 -11.83 -2.42
CA LEU A 114 -9.67 -10.41 -2.35
C LEU A 114 -8.46 -9.48 -2.55
N ILE A 115 -7.27 -9.89 -2.06
CA ILE A 115 -6.03 -9.12 -2.22
C ILE A 115 -5.52 -9.24 -3.65
N ARG A 116 -5.51 -10.47 -4.19
CA ARG A 116 -5.11 -10.71 -5.58
C ARG A 116 -6.02 -9.97 -6.56
N GLU A 117 -7.33 -9.94 -6.32
CA GLU A 117 -8.28 -9.19 -7.14
C GLU A 117 -7.97 -7.67 -7.13
N ALA A 118 -7.72 -7.11 -5.95
CA ALA A 118 -7.37 -5.68 -5.82
C ALA A 118 -6.04 -5.35 -6.51
N ALA A 119 -5.04 -6.24 -6.40
CA ALA A 119 -3.76 -6.10 -7.08
C ALA A 119 -3.94 -6.17 -8.61
N LEU A 120 -4.74 -7.10 -9.11
CA LEU A 120 -5.02 -7.24 -10.54
C LEU A 120 -5.71 -6.01 -11.12
N LYS A 121 -6.75 -5.49 -10.42
CA LYS A 121 -7.43 -4.23 -10.79
C LYS A 121 -6.49 -3.02 -10.78
N SER A 122 -5.48 -3.03 -9.91
CA SER A 122 -4.52 -1.94 -9.78
C SER A 122 -3.44 -2.02 -10.85
N LEU A 123 -2.95 -3.23 -11.16
CA LEU A 123 -2.01 -3.47 -12.26
C LEU A 123 -2.60 -3.04 -13.61
N SER A 124 -3.87 -3.36 -13.88
CA SER A 124 -4.49 -2.98 -15.16
C SER A 124 -4.61 -1.46 -15.37
N ARG A 125 -4.58 -0.66 -14.30
CA ARG A 125 -4.57 0.81 -14.39
C ARG A 125 -3.24 1.37 -14.86
N LEU A 126 -2.13 0.71 -14.55
CA LEU A 126 -0.77 1.18 -14.85
C LEU A 126 -0.39 1.03 -16.32
N LYS A 127 -1.16 0.26 -17.10
CA LYS A 127 -1.01 0.10 -18.57
C LYS A 127 0.43 -0.19 -19.04
N ASP A 128 1.21 -0.90 -18.22
CA ASP A 128 2.59 -1.30 -18.56
C ASP A 128 2.62 -2.73 -19.11
N GLU A 129 3.56 -3.03 -20.00
CA GLU A 129 3.70 -4.35 -20.64
C GLU A 129 3.82 -5.48 -19.61
N LYS A 130 4.52 -5.25 -18.49
CA LYS A 130 4.64 -6.23 -17.41
C LYS A 130 3.31 -6.56 -16.73
N THR A 131 2.34 -5.65 -16.80
CA THR A 131 0.99 -5.88 -16.27
C THR A 131 0.17 -6.79 -17.18
N ALA A 132 0.39 -6.76 -18.49
CA ALA A 132 -0.29 -7.63 -19.44
C ALA A 132 0.02 -9.12 -19.18
N GLU A 133 1.29 -9.45 -18.91
CA GLU A 133 1.68 -10.81 -18.53
C GLU A 133 1.00 -11.27 -17.23
N ALA A 134 0.90 -10.38 -16.24
CA ALA A 134 0.25 -10.69 -14.98
C ALA A 134 -1.24 -10.95 -15.15
N ILE A 135 -1.93 -10.15 -15.99
CA ILE A 135 -3.34 -10.35 -16.33
C ILE A 135 -3.54 -11.68 -17.07
N GLN A 136 -2.68 -12.02 -18.03
CA GLN A 136 -2.77 -13.32 -18.73
C GLN A 136 -2.57 -14.50 -17.78
N LYS A 137 -1.62 -14.42 -16.84
CA LYS A 137 -1.42 -15.46 -15.82
C LYS A 137 -2.64 -15.61 -14.90
N ALA A 138 -3.34 -14.52 -14.61
CA ALA A 138 -4.52 -14.52 -13.75
C ALA A 138 -5.72 -15.30 -14.34
N LEU A 139 -5.76 -15.57 -15.65
CA LEU A 139 -6.73 -16.51 -16.26
C LEU A 139 -6.63 -17.94 -15.72
N LYS A 140 -5.50 -18.29 -15.07
CA LYS A 140 -5.26 -19.59 -14.44
C LYS A 140 -5.28 -19.52 -12.91
N ASP A 141 -5.75 -18.40 -12.33
CA ASP A 141 -5.85 -18.26 -10.88
C ASP A 141 -6.82 -19.31 -10.29
N PRO A 142 -6.59 -19.86 -9.09
CA PRO A 142 -7.52 -20.79 -8.45
C PRO A 142 -8.93 -20.23 -8.19
N SER A 143 -9.09 -18.91 -8.14
CA SER A 143 -10.38 -18.24 -7.94
C SER A 143 -11.06 -17.91 -9.27
N THR A 144 -12.27 -18.43 -9.47
CA THR A 144 -13.11 -18.11 -10.65
C THR A 144 -13.31 -16.60 -10.82
N SER A 145 -13.51 -15.85 -9.73
CA SER A 145 -13.68 -14.39 -9.80
C SER A 145 -12.45 -13.67 -10.37
N ILE A 146 -11.24 -14.19 -10.11
CA ILE A 146 -10.00 -13.63 -10.68
C ILE A 146 -9.87 -14.01 -12.15
N GLN A 147 -10.24 -15.24 -12.52
CA GLN A 147 -10.25 -15.69 -13.92
C GLN A 147 -11.20 -14.84 -14.77
N GLU A 148 -12.42 -14.59 -14.27
CA GLU A 148 -13.42 -13.75 -14.93
C GLU A 148 -12.92 -12.32 -15.11
N LEU A 149 -12.40 -11.72 -14.04
CA LEU A 149 -11.81 -10.37 -14.08
C LEU A 149 -10.65 -10.29 -15.08
N ALA A 150 -9.77 -11.29 -15.12
CA ALA A 150 -8.67 -11.33 -16.08
C ALA A 150 -9.18 -11.38 -17.53
N GLY A 151 -10.23 -12.16 -17.80
CA GLY A 151 -10.90 -12.21 -19.10
C GLY A 151 -11.48 -10.86 -19.50
N GLU A 152 -12.18 -10.18 -18.58
CA GLU A 152 -12.74 -8.85 -18.83
C GLU A 152 -11.64 -7.80 -19.13
N LEU A 153 -10.55 -7.82 -18.38
CA LEU A 153 -9.44 -6.88 -18.56
C LEU A 153 -8.73 -7.07 -19.90
N LEU A 154 -8.60 -8.32 -20.38
CA LEU A 154 -8.04 -8.61 -21.70
C LEU A 154 -8.99 -8.21 -22.83
N GLY A 155 -10.31 -8.43 -22.66
CA GLY A 155 -11.31 -8.02 -23.63
C GLY A 155 -11.37 -6.50 -23.82
N LYS A 156 -11.23 -5.72 -22.73
CA LYS A 156 -11.16 -4.25 -22.80
C LYS A 156 -9.90 -3.74 -23.54
N ASN A 157 -8.78 -4.46 -23.45
CA ASN A 157 -7.54 -4.09 -24.14
C ASN A 157 -7.58 -4.39 -25.65
N SER A 158 -8.54 -5.18 -26.15
CA SER A 158 -8.72 -5.43 -27.59
C SER A 158 -9.63 -4.41 -28.31
N GLU A 159 -10.32 -3.53 -27.56
CA GLU A 159 -11.27 -2.55 -28.10
C GLU A 159 -10.77 -1.09 -28.04
N SER A 160 -9.48 -0.87 -27.72
CA SER A 160 -8.82 0.45 -27.70
C SER A 160 -7.64 0.50 -28.67
#